data_AF-A0A6N2KIP1-F1
#
_entry.id   AF-A0A6N2KIP1-F1
#
_cell.length_a   1.000
_cell.length_b   1.000
_cell.length_c   1.000
_cell.angle_alpha   90.00
_cell.angle_beta   90.00
_cell.angle_gamma   90.00
#
_symmetry.space_group_name_H-M   'P 1'
#
loop_
_entity.id
_entity.type
_entity.pdbx_description
1 polymer ?
#
loop_
_entity_poly.entity_id
_entity_poly.type
_entity_poly.pdbx_seq_one_letter_code
_entity_poly.pdbx_strand_id
1 'polypeptide(L)'
;MNFPLILYEPVLMQEMLMLLIQIVQERRFSGLTFAENLKRELVHKLAIGDATRSQLVKSLPRDLSKIDQLQEVLDTVAVYSNPSGFNQS
;
A
#
# COMPACT_ATOMS: atom_id res chain seq x y z
N MET A 1 10.83 -3.89 -34.46
CA MET A 1 9.68 -3.25 -33.79
C MET A 1 10.22 -2.04 -33.05
N ASN A 2 9.80 -0.83 -33.42
CA ASN A 2 10.18 0.42 -32.74
C ASN A 2 9.00 0.81 -31.83
N PHE A 3 9.13 0.54 -30.53
CA PHE A 3 8.21 1.13 -29.55
C PHE A 3 8.63 2.60 -29.37
N PRO A 4 7.71 3.57 -29.45
CA PRO A 4 8.08 4.97 -29.32
C PRO A 4 8.63 5.23 -27.91
N LEU A 5 9.87 5.72 -27.83
CA LEU A 5 10.59 6.02 -26.58
C LEU A 5 9.78 6.88 -25.59
N ILE A 6 8.81 7.64 -26.09
CA ILE A 6 7.94 8.55 -25.34
C ILE A 6 6.95 7.79 -24.42
N LEU A 7 6.57 6.56 -24.76
CA LEU A 7 5.75 5.71 -23.88
C LEU A 7 6.58 4.94 -22.84
N TYR A 8 7.90 4.92 -22.98
CA TYR A 8 8.78 4.15 -22.11
C TYR A 8 9.05 4.87 -20.79
N GLU A 9 9.18 6.19 -20.81
CA GLU A 9 9.46 7.00 -19.61
C GLU A 9 8.42 6.81 -18.49
N PRO A 10 7.09 6.93 -18.71
CA PRO A 10 6.11 6.74 -17.63
C PRO A 10 6.09 5.31 -17.08
N VAL A 11 6.23 4.31 -17.95
CA VAL A 11 6.28 2.90 -17.55
C VAL A 11 7.54 2.64 -16.71
N LEU A 12 8.70 3.11 -17.17
CA LEU A 12 9.95 2.96 -16.45
C LEU A 12 9.89 3.66 -15.08
N MET A 13 9.33 4.86 -15.02
CA MET A 13 9.15 5.59 -13.75
C MET A 13 8.25 4.82 -12.78
N GLN A 14 7.16 4.23 -13.25
CA GLN A 14 6.28 3.41 -12.43
C GLN A 14 7.00 2.15 -11.92
N GLU A 15 7.71 1.43 -12.79
CA GLU A 15 8.49 0.24 -12.42
C GLU A 15 9.59 0.58 -11.41
N MET A 16 10.29 1.70 -11.60
CA MET A 16 11.30 2.18 -10.65
C MET A 16 10.68 2.55 -9.31
N LEU A 17 9.53 3.21 -9.28
CA LEU A 17 8.84 3.53 -8.04
C LEU A 17 8.40 2.25 -7.31
N MET A 18 7.82 1.27 -8.03
CA MET A 18 7.44 -0.02 -7.45
C MET A 18 8.66 -0.74 -6.87
N LEU A 19 9.79 -0.74 -7.59
CA LEU A 19 11.04 -1.33 -7.12
C LEU A 19 11.54 -0.66 -5.84
N LEU A 20 11.52 0.68 -5.77
CA LEU A 20 11.93 1.42 -4.57
C LEU A 20 11.03 1.08 -3.38
N ILE A 21 9.72 1.02 -3.59
CA ILE A 21 8.74 0.64 -2.58
C ILE A 21 9.06 -0.77 -2.03
N GLN A 22 9.32 -1.74 -2.91
CA GLN A 22 9.69 -3.10 -2.52
C GLN A 22 11.02 -3.16 -1.74
N ILE A 23 12.06 -2.46 -2.20
CA ILE A 23 13.37 -2.41 -1.53
C ILE A 23 13.24 -1.86 -0.10
N VAL A 24 12.40 -0.83 0.10
CA VAL A 24 12.14 -0.27 1.42
C VAL A 24 11.40 -1.28 2.32
N GLN A 25 10.49 -2.07 1.76
CA GLN A 25 9.77 -3.11 2.51
C GLN A 25 10.70 -4.20 3.06
N GLU A 26 11.61 -4.71 2.22
CA GLU A 26 12.50 -5.84 2.54
C GLU A 26 13.56 -5.54 3.62
N ARG A 27 13.79 -4.26 3.92
CA ARG A 27 14.68 -3.91 5.03
C ARG A 27 14.09 -4.45 6.33
N ARG A 28 14.79 -5.39 6.98
CA ARG A 28 14.36 -5.93 8.28
C ARG A 28 14.47 -4.87 9.37
N PHE A 29 13.41 -4.72 10.15
CA PHE A 29 13.40 -3.90 11.36
C PHE A 29 13.09 -4.81 12.54
N SER A 30 14.04 -4.94 13.46
CA SER A 30 13.83 -5.61 14.74
C SER A 30 13.36 -4.60 15.78
N GLY A 31 12.62 -5.06 16.79
CA GLY A 31 12.20 -4.23 17.92
C GLY A 31 10.94 -3.38 17.70
N LEU A 32 10.24 -3.56 16.57
CA LEU A 32 8.94 -2.92 16.34
C LEU A 32 7.83 -3.63 17.11
N THR A 33 6.94 -2.84 17.69
CA THR A 33 5.67 -3.32 18.24
C THR A 33 4.77 -3.86 17.13
N PHE A 34 3.72 -4.57 17.53
CA PHE A 34 2.76 -5.15 16.60
C PHE A 34 1.99 -4.07 15.81
N ALA A 35 1.65 -2.96 16.46
CA ALA A 35 1.00 -1.80 15.85
C ALA A 35 1.91 -1.11 14.81
N GLU A 36 3.21 -0.98 15.11
CA GLU A 36 4.19 -0.40 14.18
C GLU A 36 4.41 -1.29 12.96
N ASN A 37 4.47 -2.61 13.16
CA ASN A 37 4.53 -3.57 12.06
C ASN A 37 3.28 -3.48 11.18
N LEU A 38 2.09 -3.41 11.80
CA LEU A 38 0.84 -3.23 11.07
C LEU A 38 0.82 -1.92 10.28
N LYS A 39 1.21 -0.80 10.91
CA LYS A 39 1.31 0.51 10.27
C LYS A 39 2.20 0.47 9.04
N ARG A 40 3.38 -0.13 9.16
CA ARG A 40 4.34 -0.28 8.07
C ARG A 40 3.77 -1.10 6.91
N GLU A 41 3.14 -2.23 7.19
CA GLU A 41 2.52 -3.07 6.16
C GLU A 41 1.40 -2.32 5.43
N LEU A 42 0.54 -1.59 6.15
CA LEU A 42 -0.51 -0.79 5.55
C LEU A 42 0.03 0.34 4.67
N VAL A 43 1.04 1.08 5.15
CA VAL A 43 1.72 2.13 4.37
C VAL A 43 2.31 1.56 3.09
N HIS A 44 2.97 0.39 3.18
CA HIS A 44 3.54 -0.26 2.01
C HIS A 44 2.48 -0.64 0.98
N LYS A 45 1.36 -1.24 1.41
CA LYS A 45 0.25 -1.59 0.49
C LYS A 45 -0.37 -0.36 -0.15
N LEU A 46 -0.61 0.69 0.62
CA LEU A 46 -1.25 1.93 0.14
C LEU A 46 -0.33 2.79 -0.71
N ALA A 47 0.99 2.68 -0.54
CA ALA A 47 1.97 3.34 -1.41
C ALA A 47 1.95 2.78 -2.85
N ILE A 48 1.50 1.54 -3.03
CA ILE A 48 1.34 0.91 -4.35
C ILE A 48 0.04 1.38 -5.02
N GLY A 49 -1.02 1.62 -4.23
CA GLY A 49 -2.28 2.15 -4.71
C GLY A 49 -3.43 1.99 -3.73
N ASP A 50 -4.60 2.52 -4.12
CA ASP A 50 -5.81 2.44 -3.32
C ASP A 50 -6.26 0.99 -3.11
N ALA A 51 -6.74 0.72 -1.90
CA ALA A 51 -7.20 -0.61 -1.53
C ALA A 51 -8.42 -0.53 -0.62
N THR A 52 -9.37 -1.45 -0.85
CA THR A 52 -10.48 -1.64 0.07
C THR A 52 -9.99 -2.31 1.36
N ARG A 53 -10.73 -2.10 2.46
CA ARG A 53 -10.45 -2.76 3.75
C ARG A 53 -10.33 -4.28 3.61
N SER A 54 -11.16 -4.90 2.78
CA SER A 54 -11.13 -6.35 2.57
C SER A 54 -9.88 -6.82 1.82
N GLN A 55 -9.39 -6.05 0.84
CA GLN A 55 -8.13 -6.32 0.14
C GLN A 55 -6.94 -6.17 1.10
N LEU A 56 -6.93 -5.14 1.94
CA LEU A 56 -5.89 -4.93 2.95
C LEU A 56 -5.83 -6.11 3.92
N VAL A 57 -6.94 -6.47 4.55
CA VAL A 57 -7.03 -7.58 5.51
C VAL A 57 -6.59 -8.91 4.90
N LYS A 58 -6.97 -9.20 3.65
CA LYS A 58 -6.56 -10.43 2.94
C LYS A 58 -5.06 -10.49 2.66
N SER A 59 -4.44 -9.34 2.42
CA SER A 59 -3.03 -9.25 2.05
C SER A 59 -2.07 -9.22 3.24
N LEU A 60 -2.59 -8.98 4.44
CA LEU A 60 -1.81 -8.91 5.68
C LEU A 60 -1.39 -10.31 6.15
N PRO A 61 -0.21 -10.43 6.79
CA PRO A 61 0.16 -11.61 7.56
C PRO A 61 -0.93 -11.99 8.57
N ARG A 62 -1.12 -13.29 8.80
CA ARG A 62 -2.19 -13.82 9.67
C ARG A 62 -2.15 -13.24 11.09
N ASP A 63 -0.95 -12.93 11.56
CA ASP A 63 -0.76 -12.41 12.90
C ASP A 63 -1.26 -10.94 12.97
N LEU A 64 -1.06 -10.17 11.90
CA LEU A 64 -1.44 -8.75 11.83
C LEU A 64 -2.92 -8.51 11.47
N SER A 65 -3.59 -9.47 10.82
CA SER A 65 -4.99 -9.30 10.38
C SER A 65 -6.04 -9.42 11.49
N LYS A 66 -5.65 -9.94 12.66
CA LYS A 66 -6.53 -10.14 13.83
C LYS A 66 -6.42 -9.03 14.87
N ILE A 67 -5.67 -7.97 14.58
CA ILE A 67 -5.43 -6.88 15.53
C ILE A 67 -6.68 -6.01 15.65
N ASP A 68 -7.16 -5.82 16.88
CA ASP A 68 -8.27 -4.91 17.19
C ASP A 68 -7.96 -3.44 16.81
N GLN A 69 -6.68 -3.06 16.86
CA GLN A 69 -6.16 -1.74 16.46
C GLN A 69 -6.08 -1.52 14.93
N LEU A 70 -6.54 -2.46 14.09
CA LEU A 70 -6.48 -2.29 12.63
C LEU A 70 -7.12 -0.98 12.17
N GLN A 71 -8.29 -0.65 12.71
CA GLN A 71 -9.02 0.56 12.33
C GLN A 71 -8.29 1.82 12.82
N GLU A 72 -7.84 1.81 14.07
CA GLU A 72 -7.07 2.92 14.65
C GLU A 72 -5.82 3.22 13.81
N VAL A 73 -5.06 2.19 13.42
CA VAL A 73 -3.87 2.38 12.59
C VAL A 73 -4.25 2.89 11.19
N LEU A 74 -5.32 2.36 10.57
CA LEU A 74 -5.82 2.83 9.27
C LEU A 74 -6.17 4.32 9.30
N ASP A 75 -6.84 4.78 10.35
CA ASP A 75 -7.22 6.19 10.53
C ASP A 75 -5.99 7.11 10.61
N THR A 76 -4.81 6.59 10.95
CA THR A 76 -3.55 7.36 10.96
C THR A 76 -2.78 7.38 9.65
N VAL A 77 -3.01 6.41 8.74
CA VAL A 77 -2.20 6.23 7.53
C VAL A 77 -2.98 6.32 6.22
N ALA A 78 -4.30 6.32 6.28
CA ALA A 78 -5.17 6.30 5.12
C ALA A 78 -6.27 7.34 5.26
N VAL A 79 -6.72 7.86 4.12
CA VAL A 79 -7.96 8.64 4.03
C VAL A 79 -9.02 7.72 3.45
N TYR A 80 -10.13 7.56 4.17
CA TYR A 80 -11.24 6.77 3.66
C TYR A 80 -12.02 7.57 2.60
N SER A 81 -11.93 7.12 1.35
CA SER A 81 -12.77 7.60 0.27
C SER A 81 -14.05 6.77 0.22
N ASN A 82 -15.19 7.35 0.58
CA ASN A 82 -16.47 6.67 0.47
C ASN A 82 -16.76 6.41 -1.02
N PRO A 83 -17.08 5.17 -1.44
CA PRO A 83 -17.28 4.83 -2.86
C PRO A 83 -18.51 5.50 -3.50
N SER A 84 -19.25 6.34 -2.76
CA SER A 84 -20.38 7.12 -3.26
C SER A 84 -20.01 8.21 -4.29
N GLY A 85 -18.73 8.36 -4.64
CA GLY A 85 -18.26 9.32 -5.65
C GLY A 85 -18.37 8.85 -7.11
N PHE A 86 -18.76 7.60 -7.38
CA PHE A 86 -18.99 7.14 -8.75
C PHE A 86 -20.42 7.46 -9.21
N ASN A 87 -20.78 8.75 -9.27
CA ASN A 87 -21.93 9.24 -10.05
C ASN A 87 -21.78 10.73 -10.40
N GLN A 88 -21.63 10.95 -11.71
CA GLN A 88 -22.05 12.11 -12.51
C GLN A 88 -21.23 13.41 -12.44
N SER A 89 -20.33 13.54 -13.43
CA SER A 89 -20.19 14.74 -14.26
C SER A 89 -19.66 14.37 -15.64
#